data_AF-A0A101IMM7-F1
#
_entry.id   AF-A0A101IMM7-F1
#
_cell.length_a   1.000
_cell.length_b   1.000
_cell.length_c   1.000
_cell.angle_alpha   90.00
_cell.angle_beta   90.00
_cell.angle_gamma   90.00
#
_symmetry.space_group_name_H-M   'P 1'
#
loop_
_entity.id
_entity.type
_entity.pdbx_description
1 polymer ?
#
loop_
_entity_poly.entity_id
_entity_poly.type
_entity_poly.pdbx_seq_one_letter_code
_entity_poly.pdbx_strand_id
1 'polypeptide(L)'
;MVVSREISKLKPIRKNGGRVKEVFDETVKQIADGKKPVISRIMVEKGYSQSSANCVKVTQTATWKQLINNQDKYRIFKVFDDLIDESNEDKRTRLSAAIELCKLHDLYPGKKLKIESQQEKNNQFIEYEEVDEAEVE
;
A
#
# COMPACT_ATOMS: atom_id res chain seq x y z
N MET A 1 -1.11 -16.17 20.31
CA MET A 1 -1.36 -14.76 20.68
C MET A 1 -0.11 -13.93 20.36
N VAL A 2 0.06 -13.46 19.12
CA VAL A 2 1.26 -12.69 18.69
C VAL A 2 0.87 -11.37 18.00
N VAL A 3 -0.42 -11.10 17.80
CA VAL A 3 -0.92 -9.97 17.00
C VAL A 3 -0.76 -8.61 17.70
N SER A 4 -0.56 -8.58 19.03
CA SER A 4 -0.62 -7.34 19.81
C SER A 4 0.70 -6.53 19.88
N ARG A 5 1.84 -7.08 19.45
CA ARG A 5 3.15 -6.39 19.56
C ARG A 5 3.53 -5.53 18.36
N GLU A 6 2.82 -5.61 17.23
CA GLU A 6 3.16 -4.83 16.04
C GLU A 6 2.42 -3.49 15.96
N ILE A 7 1.28 -3.37 16.65
CA ILE A 7 0.46 -2.14 16.66
C ILE A 7 1.22 -0.97 17.30
N SER A 8 2.16 -1.24 18.21
CA SER A 8 2.95 -0.23 18.93
C SER A 8 4.05 0.42 18.08
N LYS A 9 4.33 -0.05 16.86
CA LYS A 9 5.29 0.58 15.92
C LYS A 9 4.62 1.48 14.87
N LEU A 10 3.29 1.51 14.81
CA LEU A 10 2.58 2.29 13.80
C LEU A 10 2.55 3.77 14.22
N LYS A 11 3.00 4.67 13.34
CA LYS A 11 2.91 6.12 13.60
C LYS A 11 1.46 6.49 13.93
N PRO A 12 1.20 7.19 15.04
CA PRO A 12 -0.16 7.55 15.43
C PRO A 12 -0.83 8.34 14.30
N ILE A 13 -2.10 8.02 14.05
CA ILE A 13 -2.91 8.70 13.05
C ILE A 13 -2.94 10.18 13.41
N ARG A 14 -2.66 11.06 12.43
CA ARG A 14 -2.70 12.51 12.64
C ARG A 14 -4.05 12.94 13.23
N LYS A 15 -4.04 13.97 14.09
CA LYS A 15 -5.20 14.45 14.87
C LYS A 15 -6.51 14.66 14.07
N ASN A 16 -6.41 14.95 12.77
CA ASN A 16 -7.55 15.17 11.85
C ASN A 16 -7.78 14.01 10.86
N GLY A 17 -7.23 12.83 11.11
CA GLY A 17 -7.24 11.68 10.20
C GLY A 17 -8.42 10.72 10.35
N GLY A 18 -9.29 10.90 11.36
CA GLY A 18 -10.36 9.96 11.69
C GLY A 18 -11.31 9.69 10.51
N ARG A 19 -11.78 10.75 9.84
CA ARG A 19 -12.68 10.61 8.69
C ARG A 19 -12.00 9.99 7.47
N VAL A 20 -10.70 10.26 7.28
CA VAL A 20 -9.91 9.60 6.22
C VAL A 20 -9.82 8.10 6.49
N LYS A 21 -9.62 7.72 7.75
CA LYS A 21 -9.61 6.32 8.17
C LYS A 21 -10.96 5.64 7.92
N GLU A 22 -12.07 6.28 8.25
CA GLU A 22 -13.41 5.70 7.97
C GLU A 22 -13.66 5.44 6.49
N VAL A 23 -13.23 6.36 5.61
CA VAL A 23 -13.33 6.15 4.16
C VAL A 23 -12.40 5.02 3.71
N PHE A 24 -11.20 4.95 4.28
CA PHE A 24 -10.22 3.90 3.98
C PHE A 24 -10.73 2.52 4.40
N ASP A 25 -11.23 2.38 5.63
CA ASP A 25 -11.74 1.12 6.18
C ASP A 25 -12.94 0.61 5.37
N GLU A 26 -13.87 1.50 4.98
CA GLU A 26 -15.00 1.13 4.11
C GLU A 26 -14.55 0.72 2.71
N THR A 27 -13.50 1.36 2.18
CA THR A 27 -12.91 0.98 0.89
C THR A 27 -12.31 -0.42 0.96
N VAL A 28 -11.53 -0.72 2.00
CA VAL A 28 -10.93 -2.04 2.22
C VAL A 28 -12.01 -3.12 2.41
N LYS A 29 -13.08 -2.79 3.14
CA LYS A 29 -14.21 -3.69 3.34
C LYS A 29 -14.90 -4.06 2.02
N GLN A 30 -15.18 -3.08 1.16
CA GLN A 30 -15.80 -3.36 -0.14
C GLN A 30 -14.91 -4.23 -1.03
N ILE A 31 -13.58 -4.03 -0.97
CA ILE A 31 -12.61 -4.88 -1.68
C ILE A 31 -12.65 -6.31 -1.12
N ALA A 32 -12.65 -6.47 0.21
CA ALA A 32 -12.72 -7.78 0.85
C ALA A 32 -14.02 -8.54 0.49
N ASP A 33 -15.12 -7.81 0.28
CA ASP A 33 -16.41 -8.34 -0.20
C ASP A 33 -16.42 -8.64 -1.72
N GLY A 34 -15.30 -8.45 -2.43
CA GLY A 34 -15.21 -8.65 -3.89
C GLY A 34 -15.91 -7.56 -4.71
N LYS A 35 -16.27 -6.42 -4.11
CA LYS A 35 -16.92 -5.30 -4.77
C LYS A 35 -15.88 -4.27 -5.21
N LYS A 36 -16.11 -3.64 -6.37
CA LYS A 36 -15.29 -2.51 -6.82
C LYS A 36 -15.68 -1.25 -6.02
N PRO A 37 -14.81 -0.70 -5.17
CA PRO A 37 -15.17 0.45 -4.36
C PRO A 37 -15.28 1.72 -5.22
N VAL A 38 -16.28 2.55 -4.91
CA VAL A 38 -16.46 3.88 -5.50
C VAL A 38 -16.15 4.93 -4.44
N ILE A 39 -14.88 5.33 -4.35
CA ILE A 39 -14.36 6.17 -3.25
C ILE A 39 -15.12 7.50 -3.14
N SER A 40 -15.49 8.12 -4.26
CA SER A 40 -16.28 9.37 -4.25
C SER A 40 -17.62 9.20 -3.54
N ARG A 41 -18.32 8.08 -3.76
CA ARG A 41 -19.58 7.77 -3.08
C ARG A 41 -19.36 7.56 -1.58
N ILE A 42 -18.35 6.78 -1.21
CA ILE A 42 -18.00 6.53 0.19
C ILE A 42 -17.67 7.86 0.89
N MET A 43 -16.94 8.75 0.22
CA MET A 43 -16.63 10.08 0.76
C MET A 43 -17.90 10.91 1.03
N VAL A 44 -18.85 10.93 0.11
CA VAL A 44 -20.14 11.63 0.32
C VAL A 44 -20.89 11.01 1.52
N GLU A 45 -20.95 9.69 1.61
CA GLU A 45 -21.58 8.96 2.73
C GLU A 45 -20.90 9.26 4.08
N LYS A 46 -19.60 9.54 4.10
CA LYS A 46 -18.85 9.96 5.30
C LYS A 46 -18.83 11.48 5.53
N GLY A 47 -19.64 12.24 4.79
CA GLY A 47 -19.86 13.67 5.04
C GLY A 47 -18.83 14.60 4.40
N TYR A 48 -18.15 14.18 3.34
CA TYR A 48 -17.36 15.10 2.50
C TYR A 48 -18.26 15.87 1.53
N SER A 49 -17.83 17.09 1.17
CA SER A 49 -18.49 17.87 0.12
C SER A 49 -18.37 17.17 -1.24
N GLN A 50 -19.36 17.37 -2.11
CA GLN A 50 -19.36 16.79 -3.46
C GLN A 50 -18.10 17.16 -4.27
N SER A 51 -17.63 18.41 -4.14
CA SER A 51 -16.38 18.85 -4.77
C SER A 51 -15.17 18.05 -4.29
N SER A 52 -15.05 17.81 -2.98
CA SER A 52 -13.95 17.00 -2.42
C SER A 52 -14.03 15.54 -2.86
N ALA A 53 -15.25 14.98 -2.90
CA ALA A 53 -15.52 13.61 -3.31
C ALA A 53 -15.22 13.36 -4.79
N ASN A 54 -15.61 14.28 -5.68
CA ASN A 54 -15.35 14.17 -7.11
C ASN A 54 -13.84 14.15 -7.42
N CYS A 55 -13.05 14.92 -6.67
CA CYS A 55 -11.60 14.93 -6.79
C CYS A 55 -10.89 13.84 -5.96
N VAL A 56 -11.65 13.05 -5.19
CA VAL A 56 -11.13 11.97 -4.34
C VAL A 56 -10.00 12.45 -3.41
N LYS A 57 -10.14 13.66 -2.83
CA LYS A 57 -9.04 14.34 -2.13
C LYS A 57 -8.43 13.55 -0.96
N VAL A 58 -9.20 12.63 -0.36
CA VAL A 58 -8.73 11.80 0.76
C VAL A 58 -7.53 10.93 0.40
N THR A 59 -7.44 10.44 -0.85
CA THR A 59 -6.35 9.54 -1.27
C THR A 59 -4.99 10.23 -1.36
N GLN A 60 -5.00 11.55 -1.48
CA GLN A 60 -3.79 12.37 -1.55
C GLN A 60 -3.24 12.72 -0.15
N THR A 61 -4.02 12.46 0.90
CA THR A 61 -3.63 12.85 2.27
C THR A 61 -2.50 11.97 2.82
N ALA A 62 -1.66 12.56 3.68
CA ALA A 62 -0.62 11.83 4.38
C ALA A 62 -1.18 10.67 5.22
N THR A 63 -2.36 10.85 5.83
CA THR A 63 -3.04 9.80 6.59
C THR A 63 -3.39 8.60 5.73
N TRP A 64 -3.91 8.82 4.52
CA TRP A 64 -4.22 7.73 3.59
C TRP A 64 -2.97 6.95 3.20
N LYS A 65 -1.87 7.65 2.88
CA LYS A 65 -0.58 7.02 2.59
C LYS A 65 -0.05 6.21 3.78
N GLN A 66 -0.18 6.73 5.00
CA GLN A 66 0.16 6.00 6.23
C GLN A 66 -0.68 4.72 6.38
N LEU A 67 -1.99 4.80 6.16
CA LEU A 67 -2.89 3.64 6.27
C LEU A 67 -2.58 2.55 5.23
N ILE A 68 -2.21 2.93 4.00
CA ILE A 68 -1.71 2.00 2.97
C ILE A 68 -0.42 1.33 3.45
N ASN A 69 0.54 2.12 3.93
CA ASN A 69 1.84 1.59 4.35
C ASN A 69 1.74 0.66 5.57
N ASN A 70 0.73 0.86 6.41
CA ASN A 70 0.44 0.04 7.57
C ASN A 70 -0.37 -1.23 7.24
N GLN A 71 -0.80 -1.43 5.99
CA GLN A 71 -1.44 -2.69 5.62
C GLN A 71 -0.44 -3.84 5.70
N ASP A 72 -0.94 -5.01 6.08
CA ASP A 72 -0.19 -6.26 6.05
C ASP A 72 0.08 -6.65 4.59
N LYS A 73 1.17 -6.11 4.04
CA LYS A 73 1.65 -6.43 2.68
C LYS A 73 1.99 -7.91 2.56
N TYR A 74 2.43 -8.55 3.65
CA TYR A 74 2.77 -9.96 3.66
C TYR A 74 1.54 -10.84 3.36
N ARG A 75 0.37 -10.49 3.89
CA ARG A 75 -0.88 -11.18 3.51
C ARG A 75 -1.18 -11.08 2.02
N ILE A 76 -0.91 -9.96 1.38
CA ILE A 76 -1.12 -9.78 -0.07
C ILE A 76 -0.12 -10.64 -0.84
N PHE A 77 1.16 -10.60 -0.47
CA PHE A 77 2.19 -11.42 -1.11
C PHE A 77 1.89 -12.92 -1.00
N LYS A 78 1.47 -13.38 0.17
CA LYS A 78 1.09 -14.77 0.39
C LYS A 78 0.00 -15.26 -0.57
N VAL A 79 -1.00 -14.43 -0.87
CA VAL A 79 -2.05 -14.82 -1.84
C VAL A 79 -1.46 -15.04 -3.23
N PHE A 80 -0.51 -14.20 -3.65
CA PHE A 80 0.17 -14.40 -4.94
C PHE A 80 1.11 -15.61 -4.91
N ASP A 81 1.87 -15.80 -3.83
CA ASP A 81 2.75 -16.96 -3.65
C ASP A 81 1.95 -18.27 -3.73
N ASP A 82 0.84 -18.36 -3.01
CA ASP A 82 -0.07 -19.52 -3.02
C ASP A 82 -0.65 -19.77 -4.44
N LEU A 83 -0.89 -18.70 -5.22
CA LEU A 83 -1.40 -18.82 -6.60
C LEU A 83 -0.33 -19.21 -7.61
N ILE A 84 0.95 -18.91 -7.34
CA ILE A 84 2.10 -19.23 -8.22
C ILE A 84 2.53 -20.68 -8.06
N ASP A 85 2.23 -21.29 -6.92
CA ASP A 85 2.58 -22.67 -6.59
C ASP A 85 2.25 -23.67 -7.73
N GLU A 86 3.12 -24.65 -7.93
CA GLU A 86 3.00 -25.63 -9.00
C GLU A 86 1.76 -26.52 -8.87
N SER A 87 1.18 -26.62 -7.66
CA SER A 87 -0.08 -27.30 -7.38
C SER A 87 -1.30 -26.62 -8.01
N ASN A 88 -1.21 -25.35 -8.41
CA ASN A 88 -2.27 -24.68 -9.15
C ASN A 88 -2.28 -25.17 -10.62
N GLU A 89 -3.35 -25.87 -11.00
CA GLU A 89 -3.51 -26.47 -12.34
C GLU A 89 -3.63 -25.42 -13.45
N ASP A 90 -4.16 -24.23 -13.13
CA ASP A 90 -4.33 -23.18 -14.12
C ASP A 90 -3.03 -22.38 -14.35
N LYS A 91 -2.29 -22.82 -15.37
CA LYS A 91 -1.06 -22.17 -15.83
C LYS A 91 -1.23 -20.68 -16.14
N ARG A 92 -2.42 -20.24 -16.59
CA ARG A 92 -2.66 -18.81 -16.88
C ARG A 92 -2.73 -18.02 -15.59
N THR A 93 -3.46 -18.52 -14.60
CA THR A 93 -3.54 -17.91 -13.27
C THR A 93 -2.17 -17.84 -12.61
N ARG A 94 -1.36 -18.91 -12.67
CA ARG A 94 0.03 -18.88 -12.15
C ARG A 94 0.89 -17.80 -12.80
N LEU A 95 0.88 -17.72 -14.13
CA LEU A 95 1.66 -16.72 -14.87
C LEU A 95 1.20 -15.30 -14.55
N SER A 96 -0.12 -15.07 -14.50
CA SER A 96 -0.68 -13.76 -14.13
C SER A 96 -0.31 -13.36 -12.71
N ALA A 97 -0.40 -14.28 -11.75
CA ALA A 97 0.00 -14.04 -10.36
C ALA A 97 1.50 -13.69 -10.25
N ALA A 98 2.36 -14.44 -10.93
CA ALA A 98 3.81 -14.16 -10.98
C ALA A 98 4.12 -12.78 -11.58
N ILE A 99 3.45 -12.41 -12.68
CA ILE A 99 3.62 -11.09 -13.30
C ILE A 99 3.20 -9.96 -12.34
N GLU A 100 2.06 -10.11 -11.67
CA GLU A 100 1.59 -9.11 -10.71
C GLU A 100 2.51 -9.01 -9.48
N LEU A 101 3.01 -10.13 -8.97
CA LEU A 101 3.99 -10.15 -7.88
C LEU A 101 5.28 -9.40 -8.27
N CYS A 102 5.82 -9.66 -9.46
CA CYS A 102 7.00 -8.95 -9.97
C CYS A 102 6.76 -7.44 -10.12
N LYS A 103 5.54 -7.01 -10.50
CA LYS A 103 5.18 -5.58 -10.53
C LYS A 103 5.13 -4.97 -9.14
N LEU A 104 4.59 -5.70 -8.14
CA LEU A 104 4.53 -5.23 -6.76
C LEU A 104 5.92 -5.08 -6.13
N HIS A 105 6.87 -5.94 -6.50
CA HIS A 105 8.30 -5.82 -6.15
C HIS A 105 9.07 -4.82 -7.01
N ASP A 106 8.41 -4.13 -7.94
CA ASP A 106 9.00 -3.15 -8.85
C ASP A 106 10.16 -3.71 -9.69
N LEU A 107 10.14 -5.02 -9.98
CA LEU A 107 11.14 -5.71 -10.80
C LEU A 107 11.05 -5.32 -12.28
N TYR A 108 9.92 -4.74 -12.69
CA TYR A 108 9.72 -4.18 -14.02
C TYR A 108 9.53 -2.66 -13.92
N PRO A 109 10.62 -1.87 -13.99
CA PRO A 109 10.56 -0.41 -13.99
C PRO A 109 10.08 0.09 -15.36
N GLY A 110 8.91 -0.36 -15.83
CA GLY A 110 8.44 -0.14 -17.19
C GLY A 110 8.10 1.32 -17.50
N LYS A 111 7.96 2.18 -16.47
CA LYS A 111 7.55 3.59 -16.62
C LYS A 111 8.07 4.55 -15.54
N LYS A 112 9.07 4.17 -14.73
CA LYS A 112 9.67 5.13 -13.80
C LYS A 112 10.42 6.18 -14.62
N LEU A 113 10.08 7.46 -14.43
CA LEU A 113 10.84 8.54 -15.05
C LEU A 113 12.28 8.42 -14.56
N LYS A 114 13.27 8.63 -15.45
CA LYS A 114 14.70 8.50 -15.12
C LYS A 114 15.10 9.27 -13.85
N ILE A 115 14.39 10.35 -13.53
CA ILE A 115 14.60 11.16 -12.34
C ILE A 115 14.20 10.42 -11.06
N GLU A 116 13.07 9.72 -11.06
CA GLU A 116 12.57 8.98 -9.89
C GLU A 116 13.47 7.79 -9.55
N SER A 117 13.97 7.07 -10.58
CA SER A 117 14.92 5.98 -10.37
C SER A 117 16.30 6.47 -9.91
N GLN A 118 16.72 7.67 -10.35
CA GLN A 118 17.95 8.29 -9.86
C GLN A 118 17.82 8.74 -8.40
N GLN A 119 16.67 9.30 -8.02
CA GLN A 119 16.39 9.72 -6.64
C GLN A 119 16.33 8.55 -5.67
N GLU A 120 15.72 7.42 -6.05
CA GLU A 120 15.71 6.22 -5.21
C GLU A 120 17.10 5.63 -5.01
N LYS A 121 17.94 5.60 -6.07
CA LYS A 121 19.33 5.16 -5.93
C LYS A 121 20.09 6.09 -4.99
N ASN A 122 19.97 7.41 -5.16
CA ASN A 122 20.63 8.37 -4.27
C ASN A 122 20.15 8.23 -2.83
N ASN A 123 18.86 8.01 -2.59
CA ASN A 123 18.33 7.81 -1.24
C ASN A 123 18.82 6.50 -0.61
N GLN A 124 18.94 5.42 -1.40
CA GLN A 124 19.54 4.18 -0.92
C GLN A 124 21.01 4.39 -0.55
N PHE A 125 21.80 5.10 -1.37
CA PHE A 125 23.20 5.42 -1.05
C PHE A 125 23.33 6.24 0.24
N ILE A 126 22.48 7.26 0.43
CA ILE A 126 22.48 8.08 1.65
C ILE A 126 22.11 7.24 2.89
N GLU A 127 21.12 6.34 2.78
CA GLU A 127 20.76 5.42 3.86
C GLU A 127 21.90 4.43 4.20
N TYR A 128 22.72 4.01 3.23
CA TYR A 128 23.90 3.17 3.50
C TYR A 128 25.04 3.96 4.16
N GLU A 129 25.30 5.21 3.74
CA GLU A 129 26.33 6.06 4.36
C GLU A 129 25.97 6.43 5.82
N GLU A 130 24.70 6.70 6.13
CA GLU A 130 24.27 6.98 7.51
C GLU A 130 24.36 5.76 8.45
N VAL A 131 24.26 4.54 7.92
CA VAL A 131 24.38 3.30 8.72
C VAL A 131 25.85 2.96 8.97
N ASP A 132 26.74 3.16 8.00
CA ASP A 132 28.17 2.96 8.16
C ASP A 132 28.80 3.95 9.16
N GLU A 133 28.27 5.18 9.29
CA GLU A 133 28.74 6.14 10.30
C GLU A 133 28.25 5.83 11.72
N ALA A 134 27.13 5.12 11.87
CA ALA A 134 26.54 4.79 13.17
C ALA A 134 27.07 3.48 13.81
N GLU A 135 27.72 2.60 13.04
CA GLU A 135 28.35 1.37 13.56
C GLU A 135 29.83 1.56 13.95
N VAL A 136 30.37 2.79 13.82
CA VAL A 136 31.79 3.11 14.07
C VAL A 136 31.99 3.98 15.33
N GLU A 137 30.98 4.12 16.19
CA GLU A 137 31.09 4.77 17.52
C GLU A 137 31.20 3.78 18.69
#